data_AF-A0AA93HDQ2-F1
#
_entry.id   AF-A0AA93HDQ2-F1
#
_cell.length_a   1.000
_cell.length_b   1.000
_cell.length_c   1.000
_cell.angle_alpha   90.00
_cell.angle_beta   90.00
_cell.angle_gamma   90.00
#
_symmetry.space_group_name_H-M   'P 1'
#
loop_
_entity.id
_entity.type
_entity.pdbx_description
1 polymer ?
#
loop_
_entity_poly.entity_id
_entity_poly.type
_entity_poly.pdbx_seq_one_letter_code
_entity_poly.pdbx_strand_id
1 'polypeptide(L)'
;MLWVRDPDEEAEISDAERESLEVAMARWHIASLLTSLGHAELAKPLVELTRHRFKNKVAHAQAQARAVLSELTPMMVDGDAAPEQPVIGGYVGRAGLLSSGPIDESEIAVLRKLSLRPTFVGVELDAIKRAIEGITPRGATDGKTETLRDGEDGAGSWVIRLDADERRVAPLARRT
;
A
#
# COMPACT_ATOMS: atom_id res chain seq x y z
N MET A 1 -4.74 -36.14 40.50
CA MET A 1 -5.59 -35.03 40.04
C MET A 1 -4.66 -33.98 39.45
N LEU A 2 -4.54 -33.93 38.12
CA LEU A 2 -3.62 -33.03 37.43
C LEU A 2 -4.35 -31.70 37.22
N TRP A 3 -4.00 -30.67 37.98
CA TRP A 3 -4.50 -29.32 37.76
C TRP A 3 -3.64 -28.67 36.68
N VAL A 4 -4.25 -28.40 35.52
CA VAL A 4 -3.67 -27.56 34.48
C VAL A 4 -3.92 -26.12 34.92
N ARG A 5 -2.85 -25.39 35.18
CA ARG A 5 -2.91 -23.93 35.32
C ARG A 5 -3.23 -23.39 33.92
N ASP A 6 -4.33 -22.67 33.77
CA ASP A 6 -4.51 -21.85 32.57
C ASP A 6 -3.31 -20.90 32.47
N PRO A 7 -2.69 -20.75 31.29
CA PRO A 7 -1.67 -19.73 31.10
C PRO A 7 -2.28 -18.36 31.42
N ASP A 8 -1.55 -17.52 32.15
CA ASP A 8 -1.99 -16.18 32.53
C ASP A 8 -2.56 -15.43 31.29
N GLU A 9 -3.83 -15.01 31.35
CA GLU A 9 -4.59 -14.44 30.23
C GLU A 9 -4.06 -13.07 29.75
N GLU A 10 -3.07 -12.48 30.43
CA GLU A 10 -2.51 -11.17 30.11
C GLU A 10 -0.98 -11.25 30.04
N ALA A 11 -0.43 -11.99 29.08
CA ALA A 11 0.96 -11.76 28.69
C ALA A 11 1.04 -10.36 28.06
N GLU A 12 1.58 -9.39 28.80
CA GLU A 12 1.87 -8.06 28.27
C GLU A 12 2.76 -8.19 27.02
N ILE A 13 2.25 -7.73 25.88
CA ILE A 13 2.99 -7.70 24.61
C ILE A 13 4.13 -6.70 24.79
N SER A 14 5.37 -7.17 24.64
CA SER A 14 6.54 -6.28 24.67
C SER A 14 6.50 -5.28 23.51
N ASP A 15 7.16 -4.13 23.66
CA ASP A 15 7.22 -3.12 22.59
C ASP A 15 7.80 -3.70 21.29
N ALA A 16 8.77 -4.61 21.38
CA ALA A 16 9.35 -5.30 20.23
C ALA A 16 8.34 -6.25 19.53
N GLU A 17 7.48 -6.93 20.28
CA GLU A 17 6.42 -7.76 19.71
C GLU A 17 5.34 -6.91 19.05
N ARG A 18 4.99 -5.77 19.67
CA ARG A 18 4.07 -4.78 19.08
C ARG A 18 4.62 -4.23 17.77
N GLU A 19 5.88 -3.79 17.75
CA GLU A 19 6.55 -3.28 16.54
C GLU A 19 6.54 -4.33 15.42
N SER A 20 6.89 -5.58 15.76
CA SER A 20 6.86 -6.68 14.79
C SER A 20 5.44 -6.96 14.26
N LEU A 21 4.42 -6.81 15.09
CA LEU A 21 3.02 -7.00 14.69
C LEU A 21 2.57 -5.88 13.76
N GLU A 22 2.89 -4.62 14.08
CA GLU A 22 2.56 -3.46 13.25
C GLU A 22 3.18 -3.57 11.86
N VAL A 23 4.45 -3.96 11.77
CA VAL A 23 5.13 -4.21 10.50
C VAL A 23 4.46 -5.35 9.72
N ALA A 24 4.09 -6.45 10.39
CA ALA A 24 3.43 -7.56 9.74
C ALA A 24 2.03 -7.18 9.21
N MET A 25 1.26 -6.40 9.98
CA MET A 25 -0.04 -5.87 9.57
C MET A 25 0.09 -4.93 8.38
N ALA A 26 1.05 -4.01 8.40
CA ALA A 26 1.31 -3.08 7.30
C ALA A 26 1.67 -3.82 6.00
N ARG A 27 2.58 -4.80 6.08
CA ARG A 27 2.94 -5.65 4.93
C ARG A 27 1.74 -6.39 4.37
N TRP A 28 0.90 -6.96 5.24
CA TRP A 28 -0.30 -7.68 4.81
C TRP A 28 -1.33 -6.76 4.16
N HIS A 29 -1.61 -5.60 4.76
CA HIS A 29 -2.51 -4.59 4.22
C HIS A 29 -2.07 -4.13 2.84
N ILE A 30 -0.81 -3.68 2.71
CA ILE A 30 -0.23 -3.22 1.45
C ILE A 30 -0.26 -4.34 0.41
N ALA A 31 0.10 -5.57 0.76
CA ALA A 31 0.06 -6.69 -0.18
C ALA A 31 -1.36 -7.02 -0.66
N SER A 32 -2.36 -6.94 0.22
CA SER A 32 -3.77 -7.16 -0.13
C SER A 32 -4.26 -6.11 -1.16
N LEU A 33 -3.93 -4.84 -0.91
CA LEU A 33 -4.23 -3.75 -1.84
C LEU A 33 -3.51 -3.95 -3.18
N LEU A 34 -2.19 -4.16 -3.16
CA LEU A 34 -1.40 -4.36 -4.38
C LEU A 34 -1.90 -5.55 -5.22
N THR A 35 -2.31 -6.65 -4.57
CA THR A 35 -2.90 -7.79 -5.27
C THR A 35 -4.18 -7.38 -6.01
N SER A 36 -5.08 -6.66 -5.33
CA SER A 36 -6.34 -6.19 -5.91
C SER A 36 -6.14 -5.14 -7.03
N LEU A 37 -5.00 -4.45 -7.01
CA LEU A 37 -4.62 -3.44 -8.00
C LEU A 37 -3.79 -3.99 -9.16
N GLY A 38 -3.62 -5.31 -9.24
CA GLY A 38 -2.91 -5.99 -10.34
C GLY A 38 -1.39 -6.05 -10.17
N HIS A 39 -0.87 -5.76 -8.98
CA HIS A 39 0.56 -5.79 -8.63
C HIS A 39 0.94 -7.04 -7.82
N ALA A 40 0.43 -8.20 -8.24
CA ALA A 40 0.60 -9.47 -7.51
C ALA A 40 2.07 -9.89 -7.32
N GLU A 41 2.94 -9.60 -8.30
CA GLU A 41 4.37 -9.90 -8.23
C GLU A 41 5.08 -9.12 -7.13
N LEU A 42 4.61 -7.90 -6.80
CA LEU A 42 5.12 -7.13 -5.67
C LEU A 42 4.46 -7.55 -4.35
N ALA A 43 3.17 -7.90 -4.38
CA ALA A 43 2.44 -8.32 -3.20
C ALA A 43 2.98 -9.64 -2.61
N LYS A 44 3.35 -10.60 -3.47
CA LYS A 44 3.83 -11.92 -3.05
C LYS A 44 5.03 -11.87 -2.08
N PRO A 45 6.16 -11.22 -2.40
CA PRO A 45 7.28 -11.14 -1.46
C PRO A 45 6.94 -10.35 -0.19
N LEU A 46 6.00 -9.38 -0.23
CA LEU A 46 5.52 -8.71 0.99
C LEU A 46 4.77 -9.67 1.93
N VAL A 47 3.95 -10.58 1.38
CA VAL A 47 3.31 -11.65 2.18
C VAL A 47 4.34 -12.64 2.72
N GLU A 48 5.39 -12.95 1.96
CA GLU A 48 6.46 -13.82 2.47
C GLU A 48 7.19 -13.16 3.66
N LEU A 49 7.41 -11.85 3.62
CA LEU A 49 7.99 -11.08 4.71
C LEU A 49 7.15 -11.03 5.99
N THR A 50 5.84 -11.36 5.94
CA THR A 50 5.03 -11.50 7.17
C THR A 50 5.23 -12.85 7.85
N ARG A 51 5.74 -13.86 7.13
CA ARG A 51 5.81 -15.26 7.60
C ARG A 51 7.20 -15.68 8.04
N HIS A 52 8.25 -15.08 7.50
CA HIS A 52 9.61 -15.55 7.70
C HIS A 52 10.30 -14.91 8.90
N ARG A 53 10.81 -15.76 9.81
CA ARG A 53 11.69 -15.36 10.94
C ARG A 53 13.18 -15.57 10.65
N PHE A 54 13.51 -16.31 9.57
CA PHE A 54 14.88 -16.65 9.22
C PHE A 54 15.53 -15.55 8.37
N LYS A 55 16.68 -15.03 8.82
CA LYS A 55 17.42 -13.92 8.19
C LYS A 55 17.62 -14.10 6.68
N ASN A 56 18.03 -15.29 6.24
CA ASN A 56 18.28 -15.56 4.82
C ASN A 56 17.00 -15.49 3.96
N LYS A 57 15.86 -15.95 4.50
CA LYS A 57 14.57 -15.89 3.80
C LYS A 57 14.03 -14.46 3.75
N VAL A 58 14.20 -13.71 4.84
CA VAL A 58 13.87 -12.28 4.89
C VAL A 58 14.68 -11.50 3.86
N ALA A 59 16.01 -11.66 3.84
CA ALA A 59 16.88 -10.97 2.89
C ALA A 59 16.54 -11.30 1.42
N HIS A 60 16.21 -12.56 1.13
CA HIS A 60 15.79 -12.97 -0.21
C HIS A 60 14.47 -12.32 -0.62
N ALA A 61 13.44 -12.36 0.23
CA ALA A 61 12.15 -11.74 -0.06
C ALA A 61 12.25 -10.22 -0.18
N GLN A 62 13.10 -9.56 0.63
CA GLN A 62 13.41 -8.13 0.47
C GLN A 62 14.05 -7.84 -0.87
N ALA A 63 15.06 -8.61 -1.29
CA ALA A 63 15.72 -8.43 -2.59
C ALA A 63 14.74 -8.60 -3.75
N GLN A 64 13.85 -9.61 -3.68
CA GLN A 64 12.81 -9.82 -4.68
C GLN A 64 11.82 -8.65 -4.74
N ALA A 65 11.31 -8.19 -3.58
CA ALA A 65 10.39 -7.06 -3.53
C ALA A 65 11.02 -5.78 -4.11
N ARG A 66 12.29 -5.50 -3.80
CA ARG A 66 13.02 -4.35 -4.35
C ARG A 66 13.20 -4.46 -5.87
N ALA A 67 13.52 -5.65 -6.38
CA ALA A 67 13.69 -5.87 -7.81
C ALA A 67 12.37 -5.57 -8.55
N VAL A 68 11.26 -6.18 -8.12
CA VAL A 68 9.95 -5.93 -8.72
C VAL A 68 9.55 -4.46 -8.60
N LEU A 69 9.72 -3.84 -7.43
CA LEU A 69 9.39 -2.43 -7.23
C LEU A 69 10.16 -1.50 -8.18
N SER A 70 11.41 -1.84 -8.52
CA SER A 70 12.24 -1.05 -9.44
C SER A 70 11.78 -1.09 -10.89
N GLU A 71 11.00 -2.11 -11.27
CA GLU A 71 10.46 -2.26 -12.62
C GLU A 71 9.13 -1.50 -12.79
N LEU A 72 8.38 -1.30 -11.71
CA LEU A 72 7.12 -0.58 -11.72
C LEU A 72 7.34 0.92 -11.99
N THR A 73 6.32 1.54 -12.58
CA THR A 73 6.30 3.00 -12.80
C THR A 73 5.39 3.64 -11.76
N PRO A 74 5.94 4.40 -10.79
CA PRO A 74 5.13 5.16 -9.86
C PRO A 74 4.29 6.22 -10.58
N MET A 75 3.18 6.59 -9.97
CA MET A 75 2.25 7.60 -10.48
C MET A 75 2.32 8.84 -9.59
N MET A 76 2.35 10.01 -10.20
CA MET A 76 2.13 11.30 -9.56
C MET A 76 0.64 11.63 -9.62
N VAL A 77 0.17 12.29 -8.56
CA VAL A 77 -1.22 12.73 -8.44
C VAL A 77 -1.17 14.24 -8.25
N ASP A 78 -1.94 14.95 -9.06
CA ASP A 78 -2.09 16.40 -8.96
C ASP A 78 -3.50 16.74 -8.46
N GLY A 79 -3.60 17.78 -7.64
CA GLY A 79 -4.85 18.33 -7.10
C GLY A 79 -4.82 18.63 -5.60
N ASP A 80 -5.85 19.33 -5.12
CA ASP A 80 -6.03 19.61 -3.70
C ASP A 80 -6.34 18.30 -2.95
N ALA A 81 -5.43 17.90 -2.05
CA ALA A 81 -5.36 16.60 -1.36
C ALA A 81 -4.70 15.45 -2.14
N ALA A 82 -3.71 15.74 -2.99
CA ALA A 82 -2.84 14.70 -3.54
C ALA A 82 -1.82 14.15 -2.51
N PRO A 83 -1.42 12.87 -2.63
CA PRO A 83 -0.25 12.33 -1.94
C PRO A 83 1.00 13.16 -2.20
N GLU A 84 1.83 13.36 -1.17
CA GLU A 84 3.13 14.05 -1.30
C GLU A 84 4.18 13.17 -1.98
N GLN A 85 3.98 11.85 -1.95
CA GLN A 85 4.88 10.86 -2.52
C GLN A 85 4.23 10.22 -3.76
N PRO A 86 5.03 9.80 -4.75
CA PRO A 86 4.53 8.97 -5.83
C PRO A 86 3.85 7.71 -5.30
N VAL A 87 2.82 7.22 -5.98
CA VAL A 87 2.02 6.07 -5.57
C VAL A 87 2.13 4.94 -6.59
N ILE A 88 2.12 3.69 -6.11
CA ILE A 88 1.95 2.49 -6.94
C ILE A 88 0.51 2.06 -6.80
N GLY A 89 -0.21 1.94 -7.91
CA GLY A 89 -1.64 1.74 -7.84
C GLY A 89 -2.28 1.31 -9.15
N GLY A 90 -3.60 1.39 -9.19
CA GLY A 90 -4.40 1.03 -10.34
C GLY A 90 -5.71 1.79 -10.38
N TYR A 91 -6.29 1.84 -11.57
CA TYR A 91 -7.60 2.43 -11.82
C TYR A 91 -8.67 1.38 -11.58
N VAL A 92 -9.64 1.69 -10.72
CA VAL A 92 -10.77 0.85 -10.39
C VAL A 92 -12.07 1.52 -10.83
N GLY A 93 -13.04 0.70 -11.20
CA GLY A 93 -14.42 1.12 -11.43
C GLY A 93 -15.37 0.24 -10.64
N ARG A 94 -16.67 0.39 -10.88
CA ARG A 94 -17.71 -0.40 -10.20
C ARG A 94 -17.58 -1.92 -10.40
N ALA A 95 -16.99 -2.34 -11.51
CA ALA A 95 -16.81 -3.76 -11.87
C ALA A 95 -15.46 -4.35 -11.40
N GLY A 96 -14.62 -3.57 -10.71
CA GLY A 96 -13.28 -3.99 -10.28
C GLY A 96 -12.16 -3.23 -10.99
N LEU A 97 -11.00 -3.86 -11.10
CA LEU A 97 -9.80 -3.27 -11.71
C LEU A 97 -10.02 -3.00 -13.20
N LEU A 98 -9.79 -1.75 -13.61
CA LEU A 98 -9.81 -1.31 -15.00
C LEU A 98 -8.42 -1.41 -15.63
N SER A 99 -7.39 -0.96 -14.90
CA SER A 99 -5.99 -1.03 -15.35
C SER A 99 -5.04 -0.92 -14.15
N SER A 100 -3.96 -1.69 -14.16
CA SER A 100 -2.82 -1.52 -13.24
C SER A 100 -1.74 -0.59 -13.79
N GLY A 101 -1.88 -0.15 -15.05
CA GLY A 101 -0.98 0.78 -15.72
C GLY A 101 -1.62 2.17 -15.90
N PRO A 102 -0.87 3.12 -16.49
CA PRO A 102 -1.41 4.43 -16.80
C PRO A 102 -2.58 4.37 -17.77
N ILE A 103 -3.55 5.25 -17.54
CA ILE A 103 -4.67 5.53 -18.43
C ILE A 103 -4.56 7.00 -18.80
N ASP A 104 -4.67 7.32 -20.09
CA ASP A 104 -4.58 8.71 -20.55
C ASP A 104 -5.88 9.51 -20.29
N GLU A 105 -5.82 10.85 -20.42
CA GLU A 105 -6.98 11.71 -20.18
C GLU A 105 -8.15 11.41 -21.13
N SER A 106 -7.86 10.97 -22.36
CA SER A 106 -8.89 10.66 -23.36
C SER A 106 -9.65 9.38 -22.99
N GLU A 107 -8.96 8.37 -22.49
CA GLU A 107 -9.53 7.15 -21.95
C GLU A 107 -10.34 7.44 -20.68
N ILE A 108 -9.82 8.28 -19.76
CA ILE A 108 -10.58 8.72 -18.57
C ILE A 108 -11.87 9.43 -19.00
N ALA A 109 -11.82 10.31 -20.00
CA ALA A 109 -12.99 11.00 -20.52
C ALA A 109 -14.03 10.02 -21.11
N VAL A 110 -13.59 8.96 -21.79
CA VAL A 110 -14.47 7.88 -22.27
C VAL A 110 -15.11 7.13 -21.09
N LEU A 111 -14.31 6.74 -20.08
CA LEU A 111 -14.82 6.05 -18.88
C LEU A 111 -15.85 6.90 -18.11
N ARG A 112 -15.65 8.22 -18.05
CA ARG A 112 -16.61 9.18 -17.47
C ARG A 112 -17.91 9.23 -18.30
N LYS A 113 -17.83 9.31 -19.63
CA LYS A 113 -19.01 9.28 -20.53
C LYS A 113 -19.83 8.00 -20.36
N LEU A 114 -19.16 6.88 -20.12
CA LEU A 114 -19.80 5.59 -19.82
C LEU A 114 -20.34 5.49 -18.38
N SER A 115 -20.30 6.57 -17.59
CA SER A 115 -20.74 6.60 -16.20
C SER A 115 -20.05 5.57 -15.28
N LEU A 116 -18.83 5.14 -15.65
CA LEU A 116 -18.07 4.14 -14.89
C LEU A 116 -17.36 4.73 -13.67
N ARG A 117 -17.26 6.06 -13.59
CA ARG A 117 -16.68 6.84 -12.48
C ARG A 117 -15.34 6.26 -12.02
N PRO A 118 -14.31 6.30 -12.89
CA PRO A 118 -13.01 5.73 -12.56
C PRO A 118 -12.44 6.40 -11.31
N THR A 119 -11.85 5.57 -10.44
CA THR A 119 -11.15 5.98 -9.23
C THR A 119 -9.76 5.40 -9.31
N PHE A 120 -8.73 6.20 -9.05
CA PHE A 120 -7.39 5.67 -8.89
C PHE A 120 -7.19 5.30 -7.41
N VAL A 121 -6.68 4.11 -7.15
CA VAL A 121 -6.32 3.67 -5.80
C VAL A 121 -4.85 3.29 -5.82
N GLY A 122 -4.08 3.75 -4.83
CA GLY A 122 -2.65 3.46 -4.77
C GLY A 122 -2.08 3.49 -3.38
N VAL A 123 -0.86 2.98 -3.24
CA VAL A 123 -0.07 2.99 -2.01
C VAL A 123 1.17 3.84 -2.26
N GLU A 124 1.51 4.73 -1.33
CA GLU A 124 2.72 5.53 -1.39
C GLU A 124 3.96 4.64 -1.57
N LEU A 125 4.81 5.04 -2.51
CA LEU A 125 6.07 4.37 -2.79
C LEU A 125 6.94 4.24 -1.54
N ASP A 126 6.91 5.26 -0.68
CA ASP A 126 7.65 5.26 0.59
C ASP A 126 7.06 4.28 1.61
N ALA A 127 5.73 4.14 1.69
CA ALA A 127 5.08 3.15 2.54
C ALA A 127 5.45 1.72 2.11
N ILE A 128 5.48 1.45 0.80
CA ILE A 128 5.95 0.17 0.25
C ILE A 128 7.41 -0.08 0.63
N LYS A 129 8.29 0.91 0.44
CA LYS A 129 9.71 0.79 0.81
C LYS A 129 9.88 0.49 2.29
N ARG A 130 9.19 1.21 3.18
CA ARG A 130 9.20 0.97 4.63
C ARG A 130 8.72 -0.44 4.97
N ALA A 131 7.65 -0.91 4.34
CA ALA A 131 7.16 -2.27 4.52
C ALA A 131 8.20 -3.33 4.09
N ILE A 132 8.91 -3.11 2.98
CA ILE A 132 10.02 -3.98 2.54
C ILE A 132 11.13 -4.00 3.61
N GLU A 133 11.55 -2.83 4.08
CA GLU A 133 12.64 -2.71 5.06
C GLU A 133 12.25 -3.16 6.48
N GLY A 134 10.95 -3.29 6.77
CA GLY A 134 10.46 -3.63 8.11
C GLY A 134 10.51 -2.44 9.07
N ILE A 135 10.35 -1.24 8.53
CA ILE A 135 10.24 0.00 9.30
C ILE A 135 8.76 0.21 9.62
N THR A 136 8.45 0.62 10.85
CA THR A 136 7.09 0.88 11.29
C THR A 136 6.38 1.94 10.43
N PRO A 137 5.06 1.80 10.22
CA PRO A 137 4.26 2.80 9.54
C PRO A 137 4.31 4.17 10.24
N ARG A 138 4.06 5.24 9.48
CA ARG A 138 3.93 6.59 10.06
C ARG A 138 2.68 6.60 10.94
N GLY A 139 2.75 7.26 12.10
CA GLY A 139 1.60 7.40 13.02
C GLY A 139 1.40 6.26 14.03
N ALA A 140 2.11 5.14 13.92
CA ALA A 140 1.96 4.01 14.85
C ALA A 140 2.53 4.31 16.27
N THR A 141 3.58 5.13 16.37
CA THR A 141 4.31 5.35 17.64
C THR A 141 3.89 6.58 18.43
N ASP A 142 3.23 7.57 17.82
CA ASP A 142 3.11 8.91 18.43
C ASP A 142 1.78 9.19 19.13
N GLY A 143 0.79 8.29 19.05
CA GLY A 143 -0.53 8.49 19.68
C GLY A 143 -1.28 9.75 19.22
N LYS A 144 -0.75 10.45 18.21
CA LYS A 144 -1.35 11.61 17.59
C LYS A 144 -2.32 11.12 16.52
N THR A 145 -3.59 11.39 16.72
CA THR A 145 -4.59 11.31 15.67
C THR A 145 -4.26 12.39 14.65
N GLU A 146 -3.42 12.08 13.67
CA GLU A 146 -3.30 12.92 12.49
C GLU A 146 -4.66 12.93 11.80
N THR A 147 -5.17 14.13 11.51
CA THR A 147 -6.37 14.28 10.70
C THR A 147 -6.05 13.80 9.29
N LEU A 148 -6.62 12.65 8.92
CA LEU A 148 -6.45 12.08 7.58
C LEU A 148 -6.95 13.05 6.52
N ARG A 149 -6.20 13.15 5.41
CA ARG A 149 -6.61 13.92 4.24
C ARG A 149 -7.75 13.19 3.51
N ASP A 150 -8.53 13.92 2.72
CA ASP A 150 -9.58 13.30 1.90
C ASP A 150 -8.96 12.27 0.95
N GLY A 151 -9.43 11.02 1.05
CA GLY A 151 -8.92 9.89 0.28
C GLY A 151 -7.78 9.11 0.93
N GLU A 152 -7.18 9.56 2.02
CA GLU A 152 -6.10 8.86 2.73
C GLU A 152 -6.65 7.82 3.73
N ASP A 153 -6.04 6.63 3.80
CA ASP A 153 -6.45 5.55 4.73
C ASP A 153 -5.65 5.50 6.05
N GLY A 154 -4.61 6.34 6.18
CA GLY A 154 -3.70 6.39 7.33
C GLY A 154 -2.61 5.32 7.35
N ALA A 155 -2.63 4.35 6.44
CA ALA A 155 -1.59 3.35 6.23
C ALA A 155 -0.68 3.68 5.03
N GLY A 156 -0.83 4.88 4.46
CA GLY A 156 -0.14 5.33 3.26
C GLY A 156 -0.82 4.90 1.96
N SER A 157 -2.09 4.51 1.99
CA SER A 157 -2.90 4.27 0.80
C SER A 157 -3.91 5.39 0.55
N TRP A 158 -4.26 5.53 -0.73
CA TRP A 158 -4.96 6.68 -1.27
C TRP A 158 -6.07 6.24 -2.22
N VAL A 159 -7.24 6.86 -2.09
CA VAL A 159 -8.41 6.70 -2.96
C VAL A 159 -8.71 8.04 -3.62
N ILE A 160 -8.33 8.17 -4.89
CA ILE A 160 -8.42 9.40 -5.68
C ILE A 160 -9.54 9.25 -6.70
N ARG A 161 -10.67 9.89 -6.42
CA ARG A 161 -11.78 9.95 -7.39
C ARG A 161 -11.41 10.87 -8.54
N LEU A 162 -11.56 10.37 -9.76
CA LEU A 162 -11.26 11.10 -10.99
C LEU A 162 -12.55 11.64 -11.63
N ASP A 163 -13.51 12.06 -10.82
CA ASP A 163 -14.79 12.64 -11.25
C ASP A 163 -14.73 14.17 -11.38
N ALA A 164 -13.82 14.83 -10.67
CA ALA A 164 -13.53 16.26 -10.82
C ALA A 164 -12.45 16.52 -11.88
N ASP A 165 -12.55 17.65 -12.59
CA ASP A 165 -11.60 18.04 -13.65
C ASP A 165 -10.21 18.47 -13.13
N GLU A 166 -10.07 18.62 -11.81
CA GLU A 166 -8.86 19.11 -11.16
C GLU A 166 -7.91 18.00 -10.70
N ARG A 167 -8.37 16.74 -10.65
CA ARG A 167 -7.55 15.61 -10.19
C ARG A 167 -6.98 14.83 -11.37
N ARG A 168 -5.64 14.77 -11.44
CA ARG A 168 -4.92 14.08 -12.52
C ARG A 168 -3.95 13.06 -11.95
N VAL A 169 -3.77 11.97 -12.68
CA VAL A 169 -2.80 10.93 -12.34
C VAL A 169 -1.93 10.68 -13.55
N ALA A 170 -0.62 10.84 -13.41
CA ALA A 170 0.33 10.70 -14.49
C ALA A 170 1.53 9.85 -14.07
N PRO A 171 2.15 9.08 -14.97
CA PRO A 171 3.41 8.41 -14.68
C PRO A 171 4.48 9.39 -14.18
N LEU A 172 5.18 9.03 -13.10
CA LEU A 172 6.38 9.73 -12.69
C LEU A 172 7.44 9.54 -13.79
N ALA A 173 7.84 10.64 -14.43
CA ALA A 173 8.86 10.61 -15.47
C ALA A 173 10.14 9.96 -14.93
N ARG A 174 10.60 8.88 -15.57
CA ARG A 174 11.92 8.32 -15.27
C ARG A 174 12.95 9.38 -15.63
N ARG A 175 13.67 9.91 -14.63
CA ARG A 175 14.90 10.67 -14.90
C ARG A 175 15.88 9.71 -15.56
N THR A 176 16.08 9.88 -16.87
CA THR A 176 17.16 9.27 -17.65
C THR A 176 18.51 9.77 -17.21
#